data_AF-A0A7K3BKL1-F1
#
_entry.id   AF-A0A7K3BKL1-F1
#
_cell.length_a   1.000
_cell.length_b   1.000
_cell.length_c   1.000
_cell.angle_alpha   90.00
_cell.angle_beta   90.00
_cell.angle_gamma   90.00
#
_symmetry.space_group_name_H-M   'P 1'
#
loop_
_entity.id
_entity.type
_entity.pdbx_description
1 polymer ?
#
loop_
_entity_poly.entity_id
_entity_poly.type
_entity_poly.pdbx_seq_one_letter_code
_entity_poly.pdbx_strand_id
1 'polypeptide(L)' 'MFGLSELALLLVVVVVLIGVRKLPDLVRSAGKATRILKSEAAAMKADDDPAAERPAPQVIRAAPGDVIRRTDEVGGTGR' A
#
# COMPACT_ATOMS: atom_id res chain seq x y z
N MET A 1 14.23 35.47 -3.75
CA MET A 1 14.37 34.20 -3.00
C MET A 1 13.02 33.57 -2.66
N PHE A 2 11.96 33.94 -3.36
CA PHE A 2 10.58 33.54 -3.12
C PHE A 2 10.00 33.16 -4.47
N GLY A 3 9.65 31.89 -4.67
CA GLY A 3 9.28 31.35 -5.98
C GLY A 3 8.86 29.91 -5.82
N LEU A 4 9.82 28.99 -5.85
CA LEU A 4 9.55 27.57 -5.56
C LEU A 4 9.15 27.32 -4.10
N SER A 5 9.79 28.01 -3.13
CA SER A 5 9.50 27.81 -1.71
C SER A 5 8.08 28.26 -1.31
N GLU A 6 7.64 29.43 -1.79
CA GLU A 6 6.26 29.90 -1.60
C GLU A 6 5.24 28.94 -2.21
N LEU A 7 5.51 28.50 -3.45
CA LEU A 7 4.59 27.63 -4.18
C LEU A 7 4.50 26.25 -3.54
N ALA A 8 5.63 25.70 -3.10
CA ALA A 8 5.67 24.46 -2.34
C ALA A 8 4.89 24.59 -1.02
N LEU A 9 5.07 25.69 -0.29
CA LEU A 9 4.36 25.92 0.97
C LEU A 9 2.85 26.04 0.75
N LEU A 10 2.42 26.80 -0.27
CA LEU A 10 1.02 26.95 -0.63
C LEU A 10 0.40 25.60 -1.06
N LEU A 11 1.11 24.82 -1.87
CA LEU A 11 0.69 23.49 -2.31
C LEU A 11 0.49 22.56 -1.11
N VAL A 12 1.43 22.55 -0.16
CA VAL A 12 1.31 21.76 1.08
C VAL A 12 0.06 22.17 1.87
N VAL A 13 -0.20 23.47 2.03
CA VAL A 13 -1.40 23.96 2.73
C VAL A 13 -2.68 23.50 2.03
N VAL A 14 -2.76 23.62 0.70
CA VAL A 14 -3.92 23.16 -0.09
C VAL A 14 -4.13 21.65 0.04
N VAL A 15 -3.05 20.88 -0.03
CA VAL A 15 -3.06 19.43 0.17
C VAL A 15 -3.53 19.05 1.57
N VAL A 16 -3.12 19.78 2.61
CA VAL A 16 -3.59 19.51 3.98
C VAL A 16 -5.08 19.80 4.11
N LEU A 17 -5.57 20.92 3.56
CA LEU A 17 -6.99 21.28 3.59
C LEU A 17 -7.88 20.26 2.87
N ILE A 18 -7.44 19.74 1.73
CA ILE A 18 -8.21 18.78 0.92
C ILE A 18 -7.96 17.33 1.36
N GLY A 19 -6.78 17.06 1.93
CA GLY A 19 -6.15 15.75 1.86
C GLY A 19 -6.24 14.86 3.07
N VAL A 20 -6.57 15.40 4.24
CA VAL A 20 -6.59 14.61 5.49
C VAL A 20 -7.45 13.34 5.41
N ARG A 21 -8.45 13.29 4.51
CA ARG A 21 -9.23 12.06 4.25
C ARG A 21 -9.16 11.56 2.81
N LYS A 22 -8.98 12.43 1.81
CA LYS A 22 -9.07 12.06 0.39
C LYS A 22 -7.71 11.65 -0.22
N LEU A 23 -6.60 12.24 0.21
CA LEU A 23 -5.27 11.85 -0.31
C LEU A 23 -4.90 10.39 -0.04
N PRO A 24 -5.09 9.82 1.17
CA PRO A 24 -4.71 8.43 1.41
C PRO A 24 -5.53 7.45 0.57
N ASP A 25 -6.82 7.73 0.37
CA ASP A 25 -7.70 6.90 -0.46
C ASP A 25 -7.31 6.94 -1.93
N LEU A 26 -7.00 8.13 -2.46
CA LEU A 26 -6.54 8.31 -3.83
C LEU A 26 -5.18 7.64 -4.07
N VAL A 27 -4.22 7.80 -3.15
CA VAL A 27 -2.91 7.14 -3.23
C VAL A 27 -3.08 5.62 -3.13
N ARG A 28 -4.02 5.13 -2.31
CA ARG A 28 -4.26 3.68 -2.15
C ARG A 28 -4.96 3.05 -3.35
N SER A 29 -5.91 3.75 -3.97
CA SER A 29 -6.57 3.28 -5.20
C SER A 29 -5.62 3.36 -6.40
N ALA A 30 -4.89 4.46 -6.55
CA ALA A 30 -3.87 4.63 -7.58
C ALA A 30 -2.74 3.61 -7.41
N GLY A 31 -2.28 3.33 -6.19
CA GLY A 31 -1.25 2.32 -5.92
C GLY A 31 -1.66 0.91 -6.32
N LYS A 32 -2.95 0.54 -6.14
CA LYS A 32 -3.48 -0.73 -6.66
C LYS A 32 -3.45 -0.79 -8.18
N ALA A 33 -3.89 0.27 -8.86
CA ALA A 33 -3.87 0.34 -10.32
C ALA A 33 -2.45 0.30 -10.89
N THR A 34 -1.51 1.05 -10.30
CA THR A 34 -0.09 1.06 -10.69
C THR A 34 0.54 -0.32 -10.53
N ARG A 35 0.17 -1.10 -9.49
CA ARG A 35 0.70 -2.46 -9.33
C ARG A 35 0.25 -3.37 -10.46
N ILE A 36 -1.01 -3.29 -10.88
CA ILE A 36 -1.56 -4.07 -12.00
C ILE A 36 -0.88 -3.66 -13.30
N LEU A 37 -0.85 -2.36 -13.61
CA LEU A 37 -0.20 -1.85 -14.81
C LEU A 37 1.30 -2.18 -14.84
N LYS A 38 1.99 -2.12 -13.69
CA LYS A 38 3.40 -2.49 -13.58
C LYS A 38 3.63 -3.98 -13.77
N SER A 39 2.72 -4.85 -13.32
CA SER A 39 2.83 -6.29 -13.60
C SER A 39 2.55 -6.62 -15.06
N GLU A 40 1.56 -5.98 -15.69
CA GLU A 40 1.26 -6.18 -17.11
C GLU A 40 2.38 -5.61 -18.00
N ALA A 41 2.85 -4.39 -17.71
CA ALA A 41 4.00 -3.80 -18.41
C ALA A 41 5.32 -4.55 -18.16
N ALA A 42 5.46 -5.22 -17.01
CA ALA A 42 6.62 -6.08 -16.75
C ALA A 42 6.52 -7.41 -17.50
N ALA A 43 5.34 -7.99 -17.68
CA ALA A 43 5.15 -9.19 -18.49
C ALA A 43 5.47 -8.91 -19.97
N MET A 44 5.03 -7.77 -20.50
CA MET A 44 5.40 -7.34 -21.85
C MET A 44 6.91 -7.13 -22.02
N LYS A 45 7.62 -6.67 -20.98
CA LYS A 45 9.08 -6.53 -21.00
C LYS A 45 9.82 -7.85 -20.79
N ALA A 46 9.20 -8.81 -20.10
CA ALA A 46 9.79 -10.13 -19.87
C ALA A 46 9.70 -11.02 -21.12
N ASP A 47 8.67 -10.84 -21.95
CA ASP A 47 8.59 -11.52 -23.26
C ASP A 47 9.70 -11.09 -24.23
N ASP A 48 10.31 -9.91 -24.01
CA ASP A 48 11.48 -9.40 -24.76
C ASP A 48 12.83 -9.81 -24.14
N ASP A 49 12.85 -10.37 -22.91
CA ASP A 49 14.08 -10.70 -22.18
C ASP A 49 13.96 -12.05 -21.43
N PRO A 50 14.54 -13.15 -21.95
CA PRO A 50 14.37 -14.50 -21.40
C PRO A 50 14.99 -14.72 -20.02
N ALA A 51 15.64 -13.71 -19.42
CA ALA A 51 16.26 -13.78 -18.09
C ALA A 51 15.37 -13.27 -16.94
N ALA A 52 14.15 -12.78 -17.21
CA ALA A 52 13.30 -12.13 -16.22
C ALA A 52 12.38 -13.10 -15.43
N GLU A 53 12.93 -14.17 -14.84
CA GLU A 53 12.19 -15.03 -13.93
C GLU A 53 12.05 -14.33 -12.56
N ARG A 54 10.93 -13.62 -12.36
CA ARG A 54 10.65 -12.92 -11.09
C ARG A 54 10.01 -13.86 -10.07
N PRO A 55 10.36 -13.72 -8.78
CA PRO A 55 9.86 -14.60 -7.73
C PRO A 55 8.34 -14.44 -7.59
N ALA A 56 7.64 -15.58 -7.64
CA ALA A 56 6.20 -15.65 -7.48
C ALA A 56 5.74 -14.93 -6.19
N PRO A 57 4.66 -14.12 -6.23
CA PRO A 57 4.14 -13.48 -5.04
C PRO A 57 3.70 -14.56 -4.04
N GLN A 58 4.44 -14.69 -2.95
CA GLN A 58 4.11 -15.58 -1.86
C GLN A 58 2.91 -14.98 -1.13
N VAL A 59 1.70 -15.41 -1.53
CA VAL A 59 0.47 -15.02 -0.84
C VAL A 59 0.45 -15.76 0.50
N ILE A 60 0.85 -15.08 1.57
CA ILE A 60 0.63 -15.56 2.93
C ILE A 60 -0.89 -15.55 3.15
N ARG A 61 -1.53 -16.71 2.94
CA ARG A 61 -2.92 -16.95 3.35
C ARG A 61 -2.92 -17.07 4.87
N ALA A 62 -3.40 -16.03 5.54
CA ALA A 62 -3.86 -16.19 6.91
C ALA A 62 -5.03 -17.20 6.89
N ALA A 63 -4.89 -18.30 7.64
CA ALA A 63 -5.98 -19.25 7.79
C ALA A 63 -7.17 -18.56 8.47
N PRO A 64 -8.43 -18.80 8.05
CA PRO A 64 -9.60 -18.30 8.74
C PRO A 64 -9.64 -18.86 10.16
N GLY A 65 -9.25 -18.07 11.16
CA GLY A 65 -9.18 -18.50 12.56
C GLY A 65 -8.12 -17.79 13.41
N ASP A 66 -7.15 -17.09 12.79
CA ASP A 66 -5.99 -16.55 13.51
C ASP A 66 -6.24 -15.20 14.23
N VAL A 67 -7.43 -14.62 14.08
CA VAL A 67 -7.77 -13.28 14.63
C VAL A 67 -8.58 -13.30 15.93
N ILE A 68 -9.10 -14.44 16.38
CA ILE A 68 -10.01 -14.54 17.54
C ILE A 68 -9.52 -15.56 18.59
N ARG A 69 -8.23 -15.59 18.93
CA ARG A 69 -7.75 -16.50 20.00
C ARG A 69 -6.91 -15.85 21.09
N ARG A 70 -6.50 -14.60 20.95
CA ARG A 70 -5.56 -13.99 21.92
C ARG A 70 -6.24 -13.29 23.11
N THR A 71 -7.56 -13.09 23.11
CA THR A 71 -8.19 -12.24 24.13
C THR A 71 -8.85 -12.99 25.29
N ASP A 72 -9.06 -14.30 25.21
CA ASP A 72 -9.95 -15.00 26.16
C ASP A 72 -9.26 -16.01 27.10
N GLU A 73 -7.93 -16.18 27.05
CA GLU A 73 -7.18 -17.16 27.87
C GLU A 73 -6.29 -16.56 28.97
N VAL A 74 -6.54 -15.32 29.40
CA VAL A 74 -5.86 -14.75 30.59
C VAL A 74 -6.89 -14.30 31.61
N GLY A 75 -7.63 -15.28 32.13
CA GLY A 75 -8.67 -15.12 33.14
C GLY A 75 -8.61 -16.20 34.21
N GLY A 76 -7.49 -16.21 34.96
CA GLY A 76 -7.41 -16.66 36.35
C GLY A 76 -8.17 -17.92 36.76
N THR A 77 -7.55 -19.08 36.56
CA THR A 77 -7.79 -20.29 37.33
C THR A 77 -7.39 -20.07 38.80
N GLY A 78 -8.28 -20.41 39.74
CA GLY A 78 -7.88 -20.87 41.07
C GLY A 78 -8.12 -19.90 42.25
N ARG A 79 -9.36 -19.87 42.75
CA ARG A 79 -9.68 -19.95 44.19
C ARG A 79 -11.12 -20.36 44.40
#